data_AF-A0AA96TJH1-F1
#
_entry.id   AF-A0AA96TJH1-F1
#
_cell.length_a   1.000
_cell.length_b   1.000
_cell.length_c   1.000
_cell.angle_alpha   90.00
_cell.angle_beta   90.00
_cell.angle_gamma   90.00
#
_symmetry.space_group_name_H-M   'P 1'
#
loop_
_entity.id
_entity.type
_entity.pdbx_description
1 polymer ?
#
loop_
_entity_poly.entity_id
_entity_poly.type
_entity_poly.pdbx_seq_one_letter_code
_entity_poly.pdbx_strand_id
1 'polypeptide(L)'
;MDTSGIRAHSCVVVASRTALTDLYANWPAEVLPHLVDHHLTAWRTGLRESANLETTVYDELRHGGPLPDVPLTVLTAAGRNAYWAQFASEDLMCQAQNGLHTMHAAIAASTPKGEHRTVENASHQYLTIEQPNTVMTALNDLIKHC
;
A
#
# COMPACT_ATOMS: atom_id res chain seq x y z
N MET A 1 -10.73 -34.22 19.06
CA MET A 1 -10.97 -32.82 18.68
C MET A 1 -9.65 -32.10 18.78
N ASP A 2 -9.05 -31.75 17.64
CA ASP A 2 -7.77 -31.05 17.57
C ASP A 2 -7.96 -29.58 17.97
N THR A 3 -7.49 -29.23 19.17
CA THR A 3 -7.58 -27.88 19.73
C THR A 3 -6.43 -26.98 19.29
N SER A 4 -5.40 -27.51 18.62
CA SER A 4 -4.28 -26.72 18.08
C SER A 4 -4.75 -25.79 16.96
N GLY A 5 -5.61 -26.28 16.05
CA GLY A 5 -6.15 -25.46 14.96
C GLY A 5 -7.00 -24.26 15.44
N ILE A 6 -7.78 -24.45 16.52
CA ILE A 6 -8.63 -23.39 17.09
C ILE A 6 -7.78 -22.32 17.80
N ARG A 7 -6.72 -22.72 18.51
CA ARG A 7 -5.81 -21.78 19.19
C ARG A 7 -4.98 -20.96 18.22
N ALA A 8 -4.47 -21.57 17.15
CA ALA A 8 -3.72 -20.87 16.11
C ALA A 8 -4.58 -19.83 15.38
N HIS A 9 -5.82 -20.18 15.03
CA HIS A 9 -6.75 -19.24 14.36
C HIS A 9 -7.11 -18.03 15.24
N SER A 10 -7.37 -18.27 16.54
CA SER A 10 -7.65 -17.21 17.51
C SER A 10 -6.46 -16.25 17.69
N CYS A 11 -5.24 -16.79 17.71
CA CYS A 11 -4.01 -15.99 17.83
C CYS A 11 -3.80 -15.05 16.63
N VAL A 12 -4.07 -15.52 15.41
CA VAL A 12 -3.95 -14.72 14.18
C VAL A 12 -4.96 -13.57 14.16
N VAL A 13 -6.23 -13.84 14.50
CA VAL A 13 -7.27 -12.79 14.51
C VAL A 13 -6.96 -11.72 15.55
N VAL A 14 -6.48 -12.09 16.74
CA VAL A 14 -6.06 -11.13 17.78
C VAL A 14 -4.89 -10.29 17.29
N ALA A 15 -3.85 -10.91 16.73
CA ALA A 15 -2.68 -10.21 16.20
C ALA A 15 -3.05 -9.22 15.08
N SER A 16 -3.91 -9.64 14.13
CA SER A 16 -4.41 -8.76 13.07
C SER A 16 -5.23 -7.60 13.61
N ARG A 17 -6.08 -7.83 14.62
CA ARG A 17 -6.85 -6.78 15.27
C ARG A 17 -5.94 -5.74 15.93
N THR A 18 -4.93 -6.17 16.68
CA THR A 18 -3.94 -5.27 17.30
C THR A 18 -3.23 -4.45 16.23
N ALA A 19 -2.68 -5.09 15.19
CA ALA A 19 -1.97 -4.40 14.12
C ALA A 19 -2.83 -3.35 13.40
N LEU A 20 -4.10 -3.68 13.10
CA LEU A 20 -5.03 -2.73 12.49
C LEU A 20 -5.41 -1.59 13.44
N THR A 21 -5.55 -1.87 14.74
CA THR A 21 -5.86 -0.86 15.76
C THR A 21 -4.71 0.14 15.88
N ASP A 22 -3.47 -0.35 15.90
CA ASP A 22 -2.27 0.48 15.96
C ASP A 22 -2.11 1.32 14.67
N LEU A 23 -2.32 0.69 13.50
CA LEU A 23 -2.26 1.36 12.20
C LEU A 23 -3.25 2.53 12.10
N TYR A 24 -4.46 2.34 12.61
CA TYR A 24 -5.54 3.34 12.55
C TYR A 24 -5.67 4.16 13.84
N ALA A 25 -4.68 4.15 14.74
CA ALA A 25 -4.79 4.76 16.07
C ALA A 25 -5.15 6.27 16.06
N ASN A 26 -4.85 6.97 14.95
CA ASN A 26 -5.17 8.40 14.78
C ASN A 26 -6.60 8.67 14.27
N TRP A 27 -7.39 7.63 13.96
CA TRP A 27 -8.78 7.78 13.53
C TRP A 27 -9.69 8.09 14.72
N PRO A 28 -10.87 8.70 14.49
CA PRO A 28 -11.83 8.98 15.55
C PRO A 28 -12.20 7.70 16.32
N ALA A 29 -12.27 7.81 17.65
CA ALA A 29 -12.47 6.67 18.54
C ALA A 29 -13.80 5.92 18.26
N GLU A 30 -14.80 6.65 17.78
CA GLU A 30 -16.10 6.12 17.37
C GLU A 30 -16.06 5.33 16.05
N VAL A 31 -15.09 5.60 15.16
CA VAL A 31 -14.94 4.91 13.87
C VAL A 31 -14.00 3.71 13.97
N LEU A 32 -12.95 3.82 14.80
CA LEU A 32 -11.87 2.85 14.88
C LEU A 32 -12.33 1.39 15.03
N PRO A 33 -13.26 1.04 15.95
CA PRO A 33 -13.71 -0.36 16.10
C PRO A 33 -14.37 -0.90 14.83
N HIS A 34 -15.21 -0.09 14.18
CA HIS A 34 -15.92 -0.49 12.96
C HIS A 34 -14.98 -0.65 11.77
N LEU A 35 -13.97 0.21 11.66
CA LEU A 35 -12.96 0.12 10.61
C LEU A 35 -12.12 -1.16 10.76
N VAL A 36 -11.67 -1.47 11.98
CA VAL A 36 -10.91 -2.69 12.27
C VAL A 36 -11.76 -3.94 12.00
N ASP A 37 -13.01 -3.97 12.45
CA ASP A 37 -13.93 -5.10 12.21
C ASP A 37 -14.19 -5.33 10.71
N HIS A 38 -14.32 -4.24 9.95
CA HIS A 38 -14.48 -4.32 8.50
C HIS A 38 -13.27 -4.99 7.84
N HIS A 39 -12.04 -4.53 8.13
CA HIS A 39 -10.84 -5.12 7.54
C HIS A 39 -10.65 -6.61 7.90
N LEU A 40 -11.03 -7.02 9.12
CA LEU A 40 -10.97 -8.42 9.54
C LEU A 40 -11.99 -9.32 8.83
N THR A 41 -13.12 -8.77 8.36
CA THR A 41 -14.21 -9.54 7.74
C THR A 41 -14.22 -9.47 6.21
N ALA A 42 -13.77 -8.35 5.64
CA ALA A 42 -13.84 -8.06 4.21
C ALA A 42 -12.62 -8.51 3.40
N TRP A 43 -11.55 -9.03 4.02
CA TRP A 43 -10.30 -9.39 3.32
C TRP A 43 -10.51 -10.34 2.12
N ARG A 44 -11.45 -11.29 2.22
CA ARG A 44 -11.77 -12.21 1.11
C ARG A 44 -12.41 -11.48 -0.07
N THR A 45 -13.20 -10.45 0.21
CA THR A 45 -13.80 -9.61 -0.82
C THR A 45 -12.70 -8.86 -1.56
N GLY A 46 -11.77 -8.22 -0.85
CA GLY A 46 -10.63 -7.52 -1.46
C GLY A 46 -9.76 -8.42 -2.35
N LEU A 47 -9.53 -9.68 -1.95
CA LEU A 47 -8.84 -10.65 -2.80
C LEU A 47 -9.61 -10.99 -4.08
N ARG A 48 -10.93 -11.15 -3.99
CA ARG A 48 -11.78 -11.43 -5.16
C ARG A 48 -11.84 -10.24 -6.10
N GLU A 49 -11.94 -9.04 -5.56
CA GLU A 49 -11.92 -7.79 -6.35
C GLU A 49 -10.59 -7.60 -7.08
N SER A 50 -9.49 -8.08 -6.50
CA SER A 50 -8.16 -8.02 -7.11
C SER A 50 -7.90 -9.12 -8.16
N ALA A 51 -8.82 -10.06 -8.35
CA ALA A 51 -8.58 -11.27 -9.14
C ALA A 51 -8.35 -11.01 -10.64
N ASN A 52 -8.79 -9.87 -11.17
CA ASN A 52 -8.63 -9.50 -12.58
C ASN A 52 -7.55 -8.44 -12.82
N LEU A 53 -6.78 -8.05 -11.80
CA LEU A 53 -5.73 -7.02 -11.94
C LEU A 53 -4.70 -7.43 -13.01
N GLU A 54 -4.15 -8.63 -12.87
CA GLU A 54 -3.06 -9.09 -13.76
C GLU A 54 -3.52 -9.46 -15.17
N THR A 55 -4.80 -9.78 -15.33
CA THR A 55 -5.38 -10.23 -16.60
C THR A 55 -6.04 -9.08 -17.33
N THR A 56 -7.18 -8.61 -16.84
CA THR A 56 -7.99 -7.59 -17.52
C THR A 56 -7.38 -6.20 -17.37
N VAL A 57 -7.12 -5.75 -16.14
CA VAL A 57 -6.71 -4.35 -15.90
C VAL A 57 -5.35 -4.06 -16.51
N TYR A 58 -4.38 -4.97 -16.36
CA TYR A 58 -3.07 -4.78 -16.98
C TYR A 58 -3.12 -4.83 -18.51
N ASP A 59 -4.02 -5.62 -19.10
CA ASP A 59 -4.21 -5.61 -20.55
C ASP A 59 -4.81 -4.29 -21.04
N GLU A 60 -5.81 -3.75 -20.33
CA GLU A 60 -6.37 -2.43 -20.60
C GLU A 60 -5.29 -1.34 -20.53
N LEU A 61 -4.45 -1.35 -19.50
CA LEU A 61 -3.35 -0.38 -19.34
C LEU A 61 -2.34 -0.44 -20.49
N ARG A 62 -1.99 -1.65 -20.96
CA ARG A 62 -1.07 -1.82 -22.11
C ARG A 62 -1.66 -1.27 -23.41
N HIS A 63 -2.98 -1.31 -23.55
CA HIS A 63 -3.69 -0.81 -24.73
C HIS A 63 -4.24 0.62 -24.57
N GLY A 64 -4.07 1.25 -23.41
CA GLY A 64 -4.62 2.56 -23.08
C GLY A 64 -3.97 3.75 -23.81
N GLY A 65 -2.89 3.51 -24.56
CA GLY A 65 -2.16 4.56 -25.27
C GLY A 65 -1.12 5.28 -24.40
N PRO A 66 -0.53 6.39 -24.89
CA PRO A 66 0.47 7.13 -24.14
C PRO A 66 -0.13 7.82 -22.91
N LEU A 67 0.66 7.95 -21.84
CA LEU A 67 0.27 8.72 -20.66
C LEU A 67 0.14 10.21 -21.01
N PRO A 68 -0.82 10.93 -20.39
CA PRO A 68 -1.00 12.36 -20.63
C PRO A 68 0.21 13.14 -20.12
N ASP A 69 0.65 14.14 -20.89
CA ASP A 69 1.72 15.07 -20.51
C ASP A 69 1.19 16.10 -19.49
N VAL A 70 1.06 15.65 -18.25
CA VAL A 70 0.63 16.44 -17.10
C VAL A 70 1.69 16.38 -15.99
N PRO A 71 1.73 17.38 -15.08
CA PRO A 71 2.52 17.27 -13.86
C PRO A 71 2.17 15.97 -13.11
N LEU A 72 3.20 15.26 -12.63
CA LEU A 72 3.04 13.97 -11.96
C LEU A 72 4.02 13.89 -10.80
N THR A 73 3.53 13.52 -9.62
CA THR A 73 4.39 13.17 -8.47
C THR A 73 4.16 11.71 -8.11
N VAL A 74 5.21 10.89 -8.17
CA VAL A 74 5.19 9.48 -7.80
C VAL A 74 5.84 9.30 -6.44
N LEU A 75 5.11 8.73 -5.48
CA LEU A 75 5.60 8.45 -4.13
C LEU A 75 5.91 6.95 -4.00
N THR A 76 7.13 6.63 -3.54
CA THR A 76 7.53 5.25 -3.25
C THR A 76 7.65 5.04 -1.75
N ALA A 77 6.78 4.20 -1.20
CA ALA A 77 6.84 3.80 0.20
C ALA A 77 8.04 2.85 0.44
N ALA A 78 9.02 3.28 1.23
CA ALA A 78 10.23 2.51 1.54
C ALA A 78 10.16 1.77 2.89
N GLY A 79 9.11 2.02 3.68
CA GLY A 79 8.88 1.34 4.94
C GLY A 79 8.58 -0.15 4.77
N ARG A 80 9.07 -0.93 5.72
CA ARG A 80 8.89 -2.38 5.75
C ARG A 80 7.48 -2.72 6.20
N ASN A 81 6.78 -3.53 5.42
CA ASN A 81 5.54 -4.15 5.91
C ASN A 81 5.89 -5.37 6.78
N ALA A 82 5.62 -5.27 8.08
CA ALA A 82 5.94 -6.30 9.06
C ALA A 82 5.24 -7.65 8.79
N TYR A 83 4.13 -7.66 8.05
CA TYR A 83 3.45 -8.88 7.65
C TYR A 83 4.20 -9.59 6.50
N TRP A 84 4.57 -8.87 5.44
CA TRP A 84 5.34 -9.44 4.31
C TRP A 84 6.73 -9.93 4.71
N ALA A 85 7.34 -9.25 5.68
CA ALA A 85 8.62 -9.62 6.27
C ALA A 85 8.67 -11.07 6.80
N GLN A 86 7.51 -11.67 7.11
CA GLN A 86 7.42 -13.04 7.60
C GLN A 86 7.52 -14.08 6.48
N PHE A 87 7.31 -13.65 5.22
CA PHE A 87 7.19 -14.54 4.06
C PHE A 87 8.35 -14.38 3.06
N ALA A 88 9.30 -13.47 3.30
CA ALA A 88 10.40 -13.18 2.38
C ALA A 88 11.72 -12.93 3.12
N SER A 89 12.83 -13.36 2.51
CA SER A 89 14.17 -13.05 3.02
C SER A 89 14.50 -11.56 2.90
N GLU A 90 15.45 -11.07 3.68
CA GLU A 90 15.95 -9.69 3.57
C GLU A 90 16.43 -9.37 2.15
N ASP A 91 17.14 -10.30 1.51
CA ASP A 91 17.62 -10.14 0.14
C ASP A 91 16.47 -9.97 -0.86
N LEU A 92 15.42 -10.80 -0.76
CA LEU A 92 14.25 -10.70 -1.61
C LEU A 92 13.49 -9.39 -1.38
N MET A 93 13.40 -8.94 -0.13
CA MET A 93 12.77 -7.65 0.20
C MET A 93 13.58 -6.47 -0.34
N CYS A 94 14.91 -6.50 -0.22
CA CYS A 94 15.79 -5.49 -0.79
C CYS A 94 15.64 -5.42 -2.32
N GLN A 95 15.65 -6.58 -2.99
CA GLN A 95 15.43 -6.66 -4.44
C GLN A 95 14.06 -6.12 -4.85
N ALA A 96 12.99 -6.50 -4.11
CA ALA A 96 11.64 -6.01 -4.37
C ALA A 96 11.55 -4.48 -4.21
N GLN A 97 12.15 -3.92 -3.16
CA GLN A 97 12.16 -2.47 -2.94
C GLN A 97 12.95 -1.73 -4.02
N ASN A 98 14.10 -2.25 -4.43
CA ASN A 98 14.88 -1.66 -5.53
C ASN A 98 14.12 -1.71 -6.87
N GLY A 99 13.40 -2.80 -7.12
CA GLY A 99 12.53 -2.96 -8.29
C GLY A 99 11.39 -1.96 -8.29
N LEU A 100 10.67 -1.82 -7.17
CA LEU A 100 9.60 -0.83 -6.99
C LEU A 100 10.11 0.60 -7.17
N HIS A 101 11.25 0.93 -6.57
CA HIS A 101 11.86 2.26 -6.69
C HIS A 101 12.22 2.57 -8.14
N THR A 102 12.86 1.63 -8.85
CA THR A 102 13.23 1.79 -10.27
C THR A 102 11.99 1.95 -11.16
N MET A 103 10.96 1.12 -10.92
CA MET A 103 9.69 1.20 -11.64
C MET A 103 9.02 2.57 -11.44
N HIS A 104 8.93 3.04 -10.19
CA HIS A 104 8.32 4.34 -9.89
C HIS A 104 9.12 5.52 -10.44
N ALA A 105 10.46 5.44 -10.42
CA ALA A 105 11.31 6.44 -11.07
C ALA A 105 11.04 6.51 -12.58
N ALA A 106 10.88 5.36 -13.24
CA ALA A 106 10.54 5.30 -14.66
C ALA A 106 9.16 5.89 -14.96
N ILE A 107 8.17 5.67 -14.07
CA ILE A 107 6.85 6.30 -14.19
C ILE A 107 6.96 7.82 -14.11
N ALA A 108 7.70 8.36 -13.13
CA ALA A 108 7.91 9.80 -13.04
C ALA A 108 8.61 10.35 -14.30
N ALA A 109 9.66 9.67 -14.78
CA ALA A 109 10.39 10.07 -15.98
C ALA A 109 9.58 9.98 -17.29
N SER A 110 8.36 9.42 -17.27
CA SER A 110 7.48 9.35 -18.45
C SER A 110 6.88 10.69 -18.85
N THR A 111 6.97 11.71 -17.98
CA THR A 111 6.52 13.09 -18.25
C THR A 111 7.64 14.09 -17.95
N PRO A 112 7.82 15.16 -18.75
CA PRO A 112 8.82 16.20 -18.51
C PRO A 112 8.73 16.89 -17.15
N LYS A 113 7.53 16.92 -16.55
CA LYS A 113 7.25 17.52 -15.23
C LYS A 113 7.06 16.48 -14.13
N GLY A 114 7.60 15.27 -14.34
CA GLY A 114 7.51 14.20 -13.38
C GLY A 114 8.50 14.34 -12.24
N GLU A 115 8.03 14.05 -11.03
CA GLU A 115 8.85 14.01 -9.83
C GLU A 115 8.69 12.65 -9.14
N HIS A 116 9.80 12.08 -8.67
CA HIS A 116 9.81 10.87 -7.87
C HIS A 116 10.34 11.17 -6.48
N ARG A 117 9.58 10.77 -5.45
CA ARG A 117 9.99 10.92 -4.04
C ARG A 117 9.89 9.57 -3.33
N THR A 118 10.90 9.24 -2.54
CA THR A 118 10.83 8.13 -1.59
C THR A 118 10.23 8.63 -0.28
N VAL A 119 9.33 7.83 0.30
CA VAL A 119 8.70 8.10 1.59
C VAL A 119 9.10 7.00 2.56
N GLU A 120 9.95 7.37 3.50
CA GLU A 120 10.38 6.49 4.59
C GLU A 120 9.23 6.23 5.58
N ASN A 121 9.36 5.17 6.36
CA ASN A 121 8.43 4.84 7.46
C ASN A 121 6.96 4.73 7.02
N ALA A 122 6.74 4.24 5.80
CA ALA A 122 5.43 3.86 5.29
C ALA A 122 5.55 2.57 4.48
N SER A 123 4.66 1.63 4.75
CA SER A 123 4.41 0.46 3.92
C SER A 123 3.61 0.82 2.67
N HIS A 124 3.75 0.01 1.62
CA HIS A 124 3.11 0.27 0.33
C HIS A 124 1.57 0.42 0.40
N GLN A 125 0.91 -0.37 1.25
CA GLN A 125 -0.56 -0.37 1.35
C GLN A 125 -1.12 0.80 2.16
N TYR A 126 -0.31 1.39 3.05
CA TYR A 126 -0.80 2.31 4.07
C TYR A 126 -0.09 3.66 4.06
N LEU A 127 0.58 4.01 2.97
CA LEU A 127 1.27 5.29 2.79
C LEU A 127 0.44 6.52 3.22
N THR A 128 -0.84 6.55 2.86
CA THR A 128 -1.76 7.66 3.19
C THR A 128 -2.15 7.70 4.66
N ILE A 129 -2.04 6.58 5.38
CA ILE A 129 -2.37 6.45 6.80
C ILE A 129 -1.11 6.71 7.66
N GLU A 130 0.03 6.15 7.26
CA GLU A 130 1.28 6.21 8.00
C GLU A 130 2.03 7.54 7.77
N GLN A 131 1.92 8.13 6.58
CA GLN A 131 2.60 9.37 6.21
C GLN A 131 1.66 10.40 5.57
N PRO A 132 0.52 10.75 6.21
CA PRO A 132 -0.48 11.64 5.63
C PRO A 132 0.08 13.02 5.30
N ASN A 133 0.94 13.58 6.14
CA ASN A 133 1.54 14.90 5.91
C ASN A 133 2.46 14.93 4.68
N THR A 134 3.21 13.85 4.46
CA THR A 134 4.08 13.72 3.28
C THR A 134 3.24 13.65 2.01
N VAL A 135 2.14 12.90 2.03
CA VAL A 135 1.17 12.85 0.92
C VAL A 135 0.53 14.22 0.69
N MET A 136 0.07 14.91 1.74
CA MET A 136 -0.52 16.24 1.62
C MET A 136 0.48 17.28 1.09
N THR A 137 1.75 17.18 1.47
CA THR A 137 2.81 18.03 0.93
C THR A 137 3.00 17.79 -0.56
N ALA A 138 3.10 16.53 -0.98
CA ALA A 138 3.21 16.17 -2.40
C ALA A 138 2.00 16.66 -3.21
N LEU A 139 0.78 16.52 -2.69
CA LEU A 139 -0.44 17.03 -3.33
C LEU A 139 -0.42 18.55 -3.47
N ASN A 140 -0.07 19.27 -2.40
CA ASN A 140 0.02 20.72 -2.42
C ASN A 140 1.09 21.23 -3.39
N ASP A 141 2.23 20.53 -3.48
CA ASP A 141 3.26 20.85 -4.45
C ASP A 141 2.75 20.61 -5.87
N LEU A 142 2.10 19.47 -6.14
CA LEU A 142 1.53 19.17 -7.45
C LEU A 142 0.56 20.26 -7.92
N ILE A 143 -0.37 20.68 -7.05
CA ILE A 143 -1.37 21.71 -7.38
C ILE A 143 -0.72 23.07 -7.70
N LYS A 144 0.40 23.42 -7.06
CA LYS A 144 1.13 24.66 -7.37
C LYS A 144 1.81 24.66 -8.74
N HIS A 145 1.99 23.48 -9.34
CA HIS A 145 2.61 23.29 -10.66
C HIS A 145 1.60 22.98 -11.77
N CYS A 146 0.30 23.01 -11.45
CA CYS A 146 -0.82 22.94 -12.40
C CYS A 146 -1.14 24.29 -13.07
#